data_AF-A0A3D9SJB1-F1
#
_entry.id   AF-A0A3D9SJB1-F1
#
_cell.length_a   1.000
_cell.length_b   1.000
_cell.length_c   1.000
_cell.angle_alpha   90.00
_cell.angle_beta   90.00
_cell.angle_gamma   90.00
#
_symmetry.space_group_name_H-M   'P 1'
#
loop_
_entity.id
_entity.type
_entity.pdbx_description
1 polymer ?
#
loop_
_entity_poly.entity_id
_entity_poly.type
_entity_poly.pdbx_seq_one_letter_code
_entity_poly.pdbx_strand_id
1 'polypeptide(L)'
;MGALAGAALTGHRGRRAGLTGAAAGAALLGAVEAAARVRQRPGEIPALWSRILSSAAVAAPVGWLAGRIPGSGPLSVGVATGTVAGALGVRPQKVALGPVVGAAVGGGLSARRGPVPASVVAASTVLAFRVLSAAIFRDEQVSLLAEEVPAEELPFVVPLEARSRYVGTDYVRELARVIGGAYTADARDVGIVSSLDELAGPEFDPAGVDPLVREFYEHTTRFALDIVPAWRRWVRPGYLLYRTLLARPLGQANVPTNQRETQRGVRSRIDTITPDGTDVVAVRGWIRSFTDTDEPIYVGVYTTYRHEGRGYVSVGFPVPSASFTATLVPRDRAGGGLTLSSRSDLAHAGHYLAYIDPDTRDLTALAVHGFAEELDVYTADGELRAEHAFQLFGIPFLVLHYRIRRKS
;
A
#
# COMPACT_ATOMS: atom_id res chain seq x y z
N MET A 1 7.57 23.18 17.65
CA MET A 1 7.50 21.87 18.37
C MET A 1 8.39 21.80 19.60
N GLY A 2 9.70 22.05 19.47
CA GLY A 2 10.65 21.95 20.59
C GLY A 2 10.29 22.80 21.82
N ALA A 3 9.86 24.06 21.63
CA ALA A 3 9.43 24.93 22.72
C ALA A 3 8.25 24.37 23.53
N LEU A 4 7.21 23.88 22.82
CA LEU A 4 6.03 23.30 23.46
C LEU A 4 6.37 22.04 24.24
N ALA A 5 7.22 21.17 23.67
CA ALA A 5 7.71 19.98 24.34
C ALA A 5 8.48 20.32 25.63
N GLY A 6 9.43 21.26 25.53
CA GLY A 6 10.22 21.71 26.67
C GLY A 6 9.37 22.29 27.79
N ALA A 7 8.43 23.18 27.45
CA ALA A 7 7.48 23.75 28.42
C ALA A 7 6.60 22.67 29.08
N ALA A 8 6.10 21.71 28.30
CA ALA A 8 5.27 20.60 28.80
C ALA A 8 6.03 19.68 29.76
N LEU A 9 7.33 19.47 29.53
CA LEU A 9 8.17 18.62 30.37
C LEU A 9 8.56 19.30 31.69
N THR A 10 8.76 20.62 31.72
CA THR A 10 9.27 21.33 32.91
C THR A 10 8.23 22.17 33.64
N GLY A 11 7.07 22.44 33.03
CA GLY A 11 6.06 23.37 33.56
C GLY A 11 5.52 23.02 34.95
N HIS A 12 5.57 21.74 35.34
CA HIS A 12 5.20 21.29 36.68
C HIS A 12 6.10 21.87 37.80
N ARG A 13 7.28 22.42 37.46
CA ARG A 13 8.23 23.06 38.39
C ARG A 13 8.05 24.58 38.49
N GLY A 14 7.00 25.14 37.86
CA GLY A 14 6.67 26.56 37.88
C GLY A 14 7.04 27.33 36.60
N ARG A 15 6.59 28.59 36.52
CA ARG A 15 6.65 29.43 35.31
C ARG A 15 8.08 29.63 34.77
N ARG A 16 9.06 29.89 35.65
CA ARG A 16 10.47 30.07 35.25
C ARG A 16 11.03 28.80 34.60
N ALA A 17 10.79 27.64 35.23
CA ALA A 17 11.22 26.35 34.68
C ALA A 17 10.52 26.01 33.35
N GLY A 18 9.25 26.40 33.19
CA GLY A 18 8.52 26.28 31.93
C GLY A 18 9.16 27.09 30.80
N LEU A 19 9.52 28.36 31.06
CA LEU A 19 10.16 29.24 30.08
C LEU A 19 11.57 28.75 29.70
N THR A 20 12.38 28.35 30.69
CA THR A 20 13.72 27.80 30.41
C THR A 20 13.63 26.47 29.66
N GLY A 21 12.67 25.62 30.02
CA GLY A 21 12.37 24.39 29.29
C GLY A 21 11.98 24.66 27.84
N ALA A 22 11.13 25.66 27.59
CA ALA A 22 10.75 26.05 26.24
C ALA A 22 11.96 26.50 25.40
N ALA A 23 12.81 27.37 25.94
CA ALA A 23 14.02 27.81 25.26
C ALA A 23 14.96 26.63 24.95
N ALA A 24 15.22 25.77 25.93
CA ALA A 24 16.08 24.60 25.77
C ALA A 24 15.51 23.60 24.75
N GLY A 25 14.20 23.33 24.80
CA GLY A 25 13.53 22.44 23.86
C GLY A 25 13.54 22.99 22.43
N ALA A 26 13.37 24.30 22.25
CA ALA A 26 13.48 24.95 20.95
C ALA A 26 14.91 24.86 20.39
N ALA A 27 15.92 25.16 21.21
CA ALA A 27 17.32 25.07 20.82
C ALA A 27 17.72 23.64 20.44
N LEU A 28 17.34 22.64 21.24
CA LEU A 28 17.64 21.24 20.98
C LEU A 28 17.02 20.76 19.66
N LEU A 29 15.71 20.96 19.49
CA LEU A 29 15.03 20.48 18.29
C LEU A 29 15.47 21.25 17.04
N GLY A 30 15.73 22.54 17.17
CA GLY A 30 16.29 23.36 16.08
C GLY A 30 17.67 22.89 15.65
N ALA A 31 18.56 22.57 16.59
CA ALA A 31 19.88 22.02 16.29
C ALA A 31 19.80 20.63 15.63
N VAL A 32 18.89 19.77 16.13
CA VAL A 32 18.59 18.45 15.56
C VAL A 32 18.07 18.57 14.13
N GLU A 33 17.14 19.48 13.87
CA GLU A 33 16.59 19.69 12.54
C GLU A 33 17.63 20.28 11.58
N ALA A 34 18.41 21.27 12.02
CA ALA A 34 19.50 21.84 11.22
C ALA A 34 20.53 20.77 10.84
N ALA A 35 20.99 19.95 11.80
CA ALA A 35 21.93 18.88 11.53
C ALA A 35 21.34 17.77 10.64
N ALA A 36 20.03 17.52 10.71
CA ALA A 36 19.36 16.58 9.80
C ALA A 36 19.28 17.12 8.37
N ARG A 37 18.88 18.39 8.20
CA ARG A 37 18.78 19.05 6.89
C ARG A 37 20.12 19.18 6.19
N VAL A 38 21.19 19.48 6.92
CA VAL A 38 22.56 19.56 6.36
C VAL A 38 23.03 18.23 5.77
N ARG A 39 22.53 17.11 6.28
CA ARG A 39 22.90 15.76 5.81
C ARG A 39 21.90 15.17 4.79
N GLN A 40 20.75 15.80 4.63
CA GLN A 40 19.66 15.29 3.79
C GLN A 40 19.95 15.58 2.32
N ARG A 41 19.90 14.55 1.47
CA ARG A 41 20.00 14.72 0.02
C ARG A 41 18.62 15.01 -0.60
N PRO A 42 18.56 15.56 -1.83
CA PRO A 42 17.31 15.63 -2.59
C PRO A 42 16.65 14.25 -2.68
N GLY A 43 15.32 14.17 -2.53
CA GLY A 43 14.59 12.90 -2.54
C GLY A 43 14.75 12.02 -1.29
N GLU A 44 15.44 12.47 -0.24
CA GLU A 44 15.52 11.73 1.04
C GLU A 44 14.55 12.30 2.07
N ILE A 45 13.96 11.42 2.90
CA ILE A 45 13.23 11.85 4.09
C ILE A 45 14.21 12.22 5.23
N PRO A 46 13.82 13.11 6.16
CA PRO A 46 14.68 13.50 7.27
C PRO A 46 15.22 12.31 8.07
N ALA A 47 16.46 12.42 8.53
CA ALA A 47 17.16 11.35 9.21
C ALA A 47 16.35 10.76 10.38
N LEU A 48 16.45 9.43 10.56
CA LEU A 48 15.61 8.69 11.50
C LEU A 48 15.66 9.24 12.94
N TRP A 49 16.85 9.56 13.45
CA TRP A 49 17.03 10.11 14.80
C TRP A 49 16.29 11.45 14.99
N SER A 50 16.28 12.31 13.96
CA SER A 50 15.55 13.58 13.99
C SER A 50 14.04 13.33 14.01
N ARG A 51 13.55 12.39 13.21
CA ARG A 51 12.13 11.97 13.22
C ARG A 51 11.72 11.39 14.57
N ILE A 52 12.55 10.56 15.18
CA ILE A 52 12.30 9.96 16.51
C ILE A 52 12.16 11.05 17.58
N LEU A 53 13.10 12.00 17.62
CA LEU A 53 13.08 13.10 18.58
C LEU A 53 11.87 14.02 18.36
N SER A 54 11.54 14.33 17.11
CA SER A 54 10.34 15.10 16.76
C SER A 54 9.06 14.41 17.22
N SER A 55 8.92 13.09 17.03
CA SER A 55 7.76 12.33 17.54
C SER A 55 7.64 12.41 19.07
N ALA A 56 8.76 12.26 19.79
CA ALA A 56 8.76 12.38 21.25
C ALA A 56 8.40 13.81 21.72
N ALA A 57 8.88 14.83 20.99
CA ALA A 57 8.53 16.22 21.25
C ALA A 57 7.04 16.51 21.02
N VAL A 58 6.40 15.87 20.03
CA VAL A 58 4.94 15.95 19.81
C VAL A 58 4.17 15.30 20.98
N ALA A 59 4.66 14.17 21.48
CA ALA A 59 3.99 13.43 22.54
C ALA A 59 3.98 14.15 23.90
N ALA A 60 5.00 14.96 24.19
CA ALA A 60 5.13 15.69 25.46
C ALA A 60 3.92 16.61 25.79
N PRO A 61 3.49 17.55 24.93
CA PRO A 61 2.33 18.40 25.20
C PRO A 61 1.02 17.62 25.25
N VAL A 62 0.88 16.56 24.43
CA VAL A 62 -0.31 15.68 24.47
C VAL A 62 -0.39 14.96 25.82
N GLY A 63 0.73 14.42 26.31
CA GLY A 63 0.82 13.82 27.64
C GLY A 63 0.55 14.81 28.77
N TRP A 64 0.99 16.06 28.63
CA TRP A 64 0.67 17.12 29.59
C TRP A 64 -0.83 17.43 29.66
N LEU A 65 -1.53 17.45 28.51
CA LEU A 65 -2.98 17.59 28.47
C LEU A 65 -3.67 16.38 29.09
N ALA A 66 -3.25 15.16 28.73
CA ALA A 66 -3.80 13.91 29.27
C ALA A 66 -3.65 13.83 30.80
N GLY A 67 -2.55 14.34 31.36
CA GLY A 67 -2.31 14.40 32.80
C GLY A 67 -3.30 15.26 33.60
N ARG A 68 -4.21 16.01 32.95
CA ARG A 68 -5.31 16.71 33.63
C ARG A 68 -6.50 15.81 33.94
N ILE A 69 -6.57 14.63 33.33
CA ILE A 69 -7.66 13.69 33.54
C ILE A 69 -7.41 12.95 34.87
N PRO A 70 -8.37 12.95 35.82
CA PRO A 70 -8.23 12.21 37.08
C PRO A 70 -7.92 10.72 36.85
N GLY A 71 -7.02 10.15 37.66
CA GLY A 71 -6.62 8.72 37.52
C GLY A 71 -5.55 8.43 36.46
N SER A 72 -4.95 9.47 35.86
CA SER A 72 -3.86 9.34 34.87
C SER A 72 -2.50 9.03 35.53
N GLY A 73 -2.39 7.85 36.13
CA GLY A 73 -1.11 7.35 36.65
C GLY A 73 -0.10 7.06 35.53
N PRO A 74 1.21 6.94 35.85
CA PRO A 74 2.23 6.71 34.83
C PRO A 74 2.01 5.41 34.03
N LEU A 75 1.48 4.35 34.65
CA LEU A 75 1.14 3.12 33.93
C LEU A 75 0.04 3.32 32.88
N SER A 76 -1.08 3.98 33.25
CA SER A 76 -2.20 4.19 32.33
C SER A 76 -1.83 5.13 31.18
N VAL A 77 -1.10 6.21 31.48
CA VAL A 77 -0.57 7.14 30.45
C VAL A 77 0.42 6.43 29.53
N GLY A 78 1.31 5.61 30.07
CA GLY A 78 2.28 4.83 29.32
C GLY A 78 1.59 3.87 28.35
N VAL A 79 0.68 3.02 28.85
CA VAL A 79 -0.08 2.08 28.03
C VAL A 79 -0.88 2.80 26.94
N ALA A 80 -1.64 3.85 27.29
CA ALA A 80 -2.43 4.60 26.31
C ALA A 80 -1.56 5.23 25.22
N THR A 81 -0.45 5.87 25.60
CA THR A 81 0.49 6.48 24.64
C THR A 81 1.14 5.42 23.76
N GLY A 82 1.54 4.29 24.34
CA GLY A 82 2.11 3.15 23.63
C GLY A 82 1.13 2.57 22.62
N THR A 83 -0.14 2.38 23.00
CA THR A 83 -1.20 1.93 22.09
C THR A 83 -1.38 2.86 20.90
N VAL A 84 -1.44 4.17 21.12
CA VAL A 84 -1.57 5.16 20.03
C VAL A 84 -0.34 5.13 19.12
N ALA A 85 0.86 5.13 19.70
CA ALA A 85 2.10 5.07 18.93
C ALA A 85 2.22 3.77 18.11
N GLY A 86 1.80 2.64 18.69
CA GLY A 86 1.71 1.34 18.04
C GLY A 86 0.73 1.34 16.87
N ALA A 87 -0.48 1.87 17.07
CA ALA A 87 -1.51 1.97 16.05
C ALA A 87 -1.05 2.77 14.82
N LEU A 88 -0.34 3.89 15.04
CA LEU A 88 0.24 4.70 13.96
C LEU A 88 1.37 3.99 13.20
N GLY A 89 1.94 2.92 13.74
CA GLY A 89 3.00 2.13 13.10
C GLY A 89 2.53 1.23 11.96
N VAL A 90 1.21 1.05 11.78
CA VAL A 90 0.48 0.25 10.76
C VAL A 90 0.80 -1.26 10.76
N ARG A 91 2.03 -1.67 11.06
CA ARG A 91 2.41 -3.08 11.17
C ARG A 91 1.76 -3.75 12.37
N PRO A 92 1.12 -4.92 12.24
CA PRO A 92 0.52 -5.65 13.36
C PRO A 92 1.49 -5.86 14.53
N GLN A 93 2.75 -6.15 14.23
CA GLN A 93 3.80 -6.34 15.24
C GLN A 93 4.09 -5.03 16.00
N LYS A 94 4.06 -3.87 15.34
CA LYS A 94 4.21 -2.55 15.99
C LYS A 94 2.97 -2.18 16.81
N VAL A 95 1.77 -2.51 16.31
CA VAL A 95 0.51 -2.34 17.05
C VAL A 95 0.55 -3.13 18.35
N ALA A 96 1.02 -4.38 18.33
CA ALA A 96 1.18 -5.20 19.53
C ALA A 96 2.31 -4.73 20.45
N LEU A 97 3.43 -4.27 19.89
CA LEU A 97 4.60 -3.79 20.67
C LEU A 97 4.29 -2.51 21.45
N GLY A 98 3.48 -1.61 20.89
CA GLY A 98 3.16 -0.30 21.47
C GLY A 98 2.70 -0.35 22.93
N PRO A 99 1.58 -1.05 23.24
CA PRO A 99 1.09 -1.19 24.62
C PRO A 99 2.10 -1.84 25.57
N VAL A 100 2.89 -2.82 25.09
CA VAL A 100 3.91 -3.51 25.90
C VAL A 100 5.03 -2.54 26.30
N VAL A 101 5.54 -1.76 25.34
CA VAL A 101 6.55 -0.72 25.62
C VAL A 101 5.96 0.35 26.54
N GLY A 102 4.71 0.75 26.30
CA GLY A 102 3.99 1.69 27.16
C GLY A 102 3.86 1.21 28.60
N ALA A 103 3.50 -0.06 28.81
CA ALA A 103 3.42 -0.68 30.13
C ALA A 103 4.80 -0.73 30.82
N ALA A 104 5.85 -1.10 30.09
CA ALA A 104 7.21 -1.17 30.62
C ALA A 104 7.73 0.22 31.06
N VAL A 105 7.55 1.24 30.21
CA VAL A 105 7.96 2.62 30.52
C VAL A 105 7.13 3.20 31.67
N GLY A 106 5.80 3.03 31.61
CA GLY A 106 4.89 3.52 32.65
C GLY A 106 5.16 2.85 34.00
N GLY A 107 5.34 1.54 34.03
CA GLY A 107 5.69 0.77 35.23
C GLY A 107 7.04 1.16 35.80
N GLY A 108 8.08 1.26 34.95
CA GLY A 108 9.42 1.68 35.37
C GLY A 108 9.46 3.11 35.93
N LEU A 109 8.68 4.03 35.36
CA LEU A 109 8.55 5.39 35.90
C LEU A 109 7.71 5.44 37.18
N SER A 110 6.73 4.56 37.34
CA SER A 110 5.93 4.43 38.57
C SER A 110 6.77 3.98 39.76
N ALA A 111 7.85 3.22 39.52
CA ALA A 111 8.76 2.74 40.57
C ALA A 111 9.69 3.84 41.14
N ARG A 112 9.73 5.05 40.56
CA ARG A 112 10.58 6.13 41.05
C ARG A 112 9.99 6.80 42.30
N ARG A 113 10.86 7.23 43.20
CA ARG A 113 10.48 8.03 44.38
C ARG A 113 10.09 9.44 43.94
N GLY A 114 8.81 9.65 43.64
CA GLY A 114 8.23 10.97 43.37
C GLY A 114 7.21 10.96 42.22
N PRO A 115 6.31 11.96 42.17
CA PRO A 115 5.33 12.07 41.09
C PRO A 115 6.03 12.31 39.75
N VAL A 116 5.76 11.46 38.77
CA VAL A 116 6.26 11.61 37.40
C VAL A 116 5.20 12.30 36.54
N PRO A 117 5.51 13.45 35.92
CA PRO A 117 4.56 14.13 35.03
C PRO A 117 4.15 13.25 33.85
N ALA A 118 2.85 13.27 33.49
CA ALA A 118 2.32 12.54 32.34
C ALA A 118 3.02 12.90 31.01
N SER A 119 3.49 14.14 30.85
CA SER A 119 4.28 14.57 29.70
C SER A 119 5.61 13.82 29.55
N VAL A 120 6.28 13.54 30.67
CA VAL A 120 7.52 12.77 30.71
C VAL A 120 7.25 11.32 30.34
N VAL A 121 6.17 10.73 30.87
CA VAL A 121 5.75 9.36 30.56
C VAL A 121 5.43 9.22 29.07
N ALA A 122 4.62 10.12 28.51
CA ALA A 122 4.23 10.06 27.11
C ALA A 122 5.43 10.24 26.16
N ALA A 123 6.27 11.25 26.41
CA ALA A 123 7.46 11.51 25.61
C ALA A 123 8.47 10.33 25.68
N SER A 124 8.71 9.79 26.88
CA SER A 124 9.60 8.64 27.07
C SER A 124 9.04 7.38 26.42
N THR A 125 7.73 7.18 26.47
CA THR A 125 7.06 6.03 25.84
C THR A 125 7.21 6.09 24.32
N VAL A 126 6.90 7.23 23.69
CA VAL A 126 7.06 7.40 22.23
C VAL A 126 8.52 7.28 21.83
N LEU A 127 9.44 7.87 22.58
CA LEU A 127 10.87 7.75 22.33
C LEU A 127 11.33 6.28 22.38
N ALA A 128 11.03 5.58 23.47
CA ALA A 128 11.40 4.16 23.64
C ALA A 128 10.76 3.28 22.57
N PHE A 129 9.47 3.46 22.29
CA PHE A 129 8.75 2.71 21.27
C PHE A 129 9.36 2.93 19.88
N ARG A 130 9.68 4.17 19.52
CA ARG A 130 10.27 4.51 18.22
C ARG A 130 11.69 3.96 18.07
N VAL A 131 12.51 4.03 19.12
CA VAL A 131 13.88 3.46 19.14
C VAL A 131 13.83 1.93 19.04
N LEU A 132 13.01 1.27 19.87
CA LEU A 132 12.84 -0.18 19.82
C LEU A 132 12.27 -0.63 18.48
N SER A 133 11.25 0.07 17.96
CA SER A 133 10.68 -0.23 16.65
C SER A 133 11.68 -0.09 15.53
N ALA A 134 12.56 0.91 15.58
CA ALA A 134 13.64 1.08 14.60
C ALA A 134 14.70 -0.01 14.71
N ALA A 135 15.03 -0.46 15.92
CA ALA A 135 16.03 -1.50 16.15
C ALA A 135 15.54 -2.89 15.74
N ILE A 136 14.28 -3.20 16.02
CA ILE A 136 13.64 -4.51 15.79
C ILE A 136 13.15 -4.64 14.35
N PHE A 137 12.52 -3.59 13.79
CA PHE A 137 11.91 -3.63 12.46
C PHE A 137 12.71 -2.77 11.48
N ARG A 138 13.84 -3.32 11.00
CA ARG A 138 14.81 -2.59 10.17
C ARG A 138 14.37 -2.41 8.72
N ASP A 139 13.56 -3.31 8.19
CA ASP A 139 13.15 -3.27 6.78
C ASP A 139 12.24 -2.07 6.54
N GLU A 140 12.48 -1.29 5.49
CA GLU A 140 11.55 -0.23 5.10
C GLU A 140 10.27 -0.86 4.52
N GLN A 141 9.08 -0.31 4.79
CA GLN A 141 7.84 -0.83 4.17
C GLN A 141 7.34 0.09 3.07
N VAL A 142 7.70 1.36 3.20
CA VAL A 142 7.44 2.40 2.23
C VAL A 142 8.71 3.23 2.18
N SER A 143 9.28 3.36 1.00
CA SER A 143 10.43 4.24 0.74
C SER A 143 10.07 5.19 -0.39
N LEU A 144 10.58 6.42 -0.33
CA LEU A 144 10.54 7.31 -1.50
C LEU A 144 11.50 6.73 -2.53
N LEU A 145 10.95 6.38 -3.70
CA LEU A 145 11.71 5.77 -4.79
C LEU A 145 12.26 6.84 -5.73
N ALA A 146 11.40 7.77 -6.13
CA ALA A 146 11.73 8.87 -7.00
C ALA A 146 10.80 10.06 -6.70
N GLU A 147 11.28 11.26 -6.99
CA GLU A 147 10.54 12.51 -6.81
C GLU A 147 10.65 13.31 -8.11
N GLU A 148 9.51 13.71 -8.67
CA GLU A 148 9.41 14.57 -9.87
C GLU A 148 10.24 14.03 -11.07
N VAL A 149 10.08 12.74 -11.39
CA VAL A 149 10.76 12.13 -12.55
C VAL A 149 9.79 11.84 -13.71
N PRO A 150 10.24 11.93 -14.97
CA PRO A 150 9.43 11.51 -16.12
C PRO A 150 9.00 10.04 -16.01
N ALA A 151 7.81 9.71 -16.51
CA ALA A 151 7.28 8.35 -16.45
C ALA A 151 8.14 7.29 -17.16
N GLU A 152 8.92 7.71 -18.16
CA GLU A 152 9.84 6.84 -18.92
C GLU A 152 10.98 6.28 -18.06
N GLU A 153 11.36 6.98 -16.97
CA GLU A 153 12.37 6.50 -16.02
C GLU A 153 11.83 5.40 -15.09
N LEU A 154 10.51 5.27 -14.99
CA LEU A 154 9.82 4.29 -14.17
C LEU A 154 8.89 3.41 -15.02
N PRO A 155 9.43 2.60 -15.96
CA PRO A 155 8.60 1.81 -16.89
C PRO A 155 7.76 0.72 -16.19
N PHE A 156 8.07 0.43 -14.92
CA PHE A 156 7.33 -0.47 -14.04
C PHE A 156 6.20 0.21 -13.26
N VAL A 157 5.93 1.50 -13.48
CA VAL A 157 4.80 2.21 -12.92
C VAL A 157 3.82 2.50 -14.04
N VAL A 158 2.53 2.24 -13.84
CA VAL A 158 1.48 2.56 -14.81
C VAL A 158 0.95 3.97 -14.50
N PRO A 159 1.29 5.01 -15.31
CA PRO A 159 1.07 6.40 -14.96
C PRO A 159 -0.32 6.89 -15.40
N LEU A 160 -1.36 6.12 -15.04
CA LEU A 160 -2.75 6.38 -15.42
C LEU A 160 -3.59 6.60 -14.16
N GLU A 161 -3.69 7.85 -13.71
CA GLU A 161 -4.49 8.24 -12.55
C GLU A 161 -5.98 8.36 -12.85
N ALA A 162 -6.81 8.38 -11.80
CA ALA A 162 -8.18 8.89 -11.92
C ALA A 162 -8.20 10.41 -11.71
N ARG A 163 -8.93 11.12 -12.57
CA ARG A 163 -9.17 12.57 -12.43
C ARG A 163 -10.41 12.90 -11.58
N SER A 164 -11.23 11.90 -11.31
CA SER A 164 -12.39 11.98 -10.42
C SER A 164 -12.03 11.43 -9.04
N ARG A 165 -12.83 11.79 -8.02
CA ARG A 165 -12.68 11.24 -6.66
C ARG A 165 -13.12 9.77 -6.56
N TYR A 166 -13.91 9.31 -7.53
CA TYR A 166 -14.50 7.99 -7.57
C TYR A 166 -14.25 7.38 -8.94
N VAL A 167 -13.43 6.32 -8.99
CA VAL A 167 -12.95 5.72 -10.23
C VAL A 167 -14.10 5.11 -11.04
N GLY A 168 -14.93 4.29 -10.40
CA GLY A 168 -16.13 3.73 -11.02
C GLY A 168 -15.88 2.83 -12.24
N THR A 169 -16.96 2.33 -12.84
CA THR A 169 -16.92 1.49 -14.04
C THR A 169 -16.78 2.31 -15.34
N ASP A 170 -16.82 3.65 -15.25
CA ASP A 170 -16.67 4.58 -16.37
C ASP A 170 -15.23 5.07 -16.57
N TYR A 171 -14.30 4.73 -15.66
CA TYR A 171 -12.91 5.20 -15.69
C TYR A 171 -12.24 5.10 -17.06
N VAL A 172 -12.34 3.95 -17.74
CA VAL A 172 -11.66 3.72 -19.03
C VAL A 172 -12.22 4.65 -20.12
N ARG A 173 -13.52 4.95 -20.07
CA ARG A 173 -14.15 5.91 -20.97
C ARG A 173 -13.66 7.33 -20.71
N GLU A 174 -13.52 7.71 -19.44
CA GLU A 174 -12.97 9.01 -19.06
C GLU A 174 -11.50 9.14 -19.49
N LEU A 175 -10.72 8.09 -19.27
CA LEU A 175 -9.32 8.03 -19.67
C LEU A 175 -9.16 8.21 -21.18
N ALA A 176 -10.01 7.58 -22.00
CA ALA A 176 -9.97 7.73 -23.46
C ALA A 176 -10.12 9.19 -23.92
N ARG A 177 -10.92 10.00 -23.22
CA ARG A 177 -11.06 11.43 -23.52
C ARG A 177 -9.80 12.24 -23.19
N VAL A 178 -8.99 11.75 -22.25
CA VAL A 178 -7.76 12.41 -21.80
C VAL A 178 -6.60 12.07 -22.71
N ILE A 179 -6.40 10.78 -23.00
CA ILE A 179 -5.25 10.31 -23.78
C ILE A 179 -5.51 10.35 -25.30
N GLY A 180 -6.77 10.49 -25.70
CA GLY A 180 -7.20 10.37 -27.09
C GLY A 180 -7.31 8.92 -27.55
N GLY A 181 -8.27 8.63 -28.42
CA GLY A 181 -8.49 7.29 -28.99
C GLY A 181 -9.92 6.78 -28.87
N ALA A 182 -10.21 5.74 -29.64
CA ALA A 182 -11.49 5.07 -29.69
C ALA A 182 -11.70 4.18 -28.45
N TYR A 183 -12.72 4.51 -27.65
CA TYR A 183 -13.17 3.69 -26.53
C TYR A 183 -14.11 2.58 -27.00
N THR A 184 -13.81 1.34 -26.63
CA THR A 184 -14.70 0.18 -26.83
C THR A 184 -15.02 -0.47 -25.49
N ALA A 185 -16.30 -0.44 -25.10
CA ALA A 185 -16.81 -1.11 -23.91
C ALA A 185 -16.96 -2.61 -24.15
N ASP A 186 -16.66 -3.44 -23.14
CA ASP A 186 -16.86 -4.90 -23.18
C ASP A 186 -16.32 -5.54 -24.48
N ALA A 187 -15.06 -5.22 -24.79
CA ALA A 187 -14.40 -5.64 -26.01
C ALA A 187 -14.39 -7.17 -26.12
N ARG A 188 -14.78 -7.68 -27.29
CA ARG A 188 -14.84 -9.11 -27.55
C ARG A 188 -13.47 -9.63 -27.98
N ASP A 189 -13.17 -10.84 -27.53
CA ASP A 189 -11.98 -11.58 -27.93
C ASP A 189 -10.63 -10.95 -27.56
N VAL A 190 -10.62 -10.14 -26.50
CA VAL A 190 -9.43 -9.48 -25.97
C VAL A 190 -8.97 -10.14 -24.67
N GLY A 191 -7.65 -10.17 -24.46
CA GLY A 191 -6.98 -10.58 -23.23
C GLY A 191 -6.39 -9.43 -22.42
N ILE A 192 -5.91 -9.75 -21.21
CA ILE A 192 -5.18 -8.80 -20.36
C ILE A 192 -3.77 -8.50 -20.90
N VAL A 193 -3.21 -9.40 -21.71
CA VAL A 193 -1.98 -9.17 -22.48
C VAL A 193 -2.26 -9.39 -23.98
N SER A 194 -1.46 -8.76 -24.84
CA SER A 194 -1.50 -8.97 -26.29
C SER A 194 -0.96 -10.34 -26.67
N SER A 195 0.19 -10.72 -26.11
CA SER A 195 0.85 -12.00 -26.33
C SER A 195 1.65 -12.38 -25.10
N LEU A 196 1.58 -13.65 -24.69
CA LEU A 196 2.48 -14.16 -23.63
C LEU A 196 3.95 -14.16 -24.06
N ASP A 197 4.26 -14.07 -25.35
CA ASP A 197 5.63 -14.10 -25.84
C ASP A 197 6.41 -12.83 -25.42
N GLU A 198 5.70 -11.72 -25.17
CA GLU A 198 6.27 -10.49 -24.62
C GLU A 198 6.84 -10.69 -23.22
N LEU A 199 6.35 -11.70 -22.49
CA LEU A 199 6.75 -12.03 -21.12
C LEU A 199 7.98 -12.94 -21.06
N ALA A 200 8.46 -13.45 -22.19
CA ALA A 200 9.62 -14.34 -22.25
C ALA A 200 10.84 -13.76 -21.52
N GLY A 201 11.52 -14.62 -20.76
CA GLY A 201 12.72 -14.26 -20.03
C GLY A 201 13.41 -15.46 -19.39
N PRO A 202 14.49 -15.25 -18.62
CA PRO A 202 15.29 -16.34 -18.09
C PRO A 202 14.57 -17.33 -17.15
N GLU A 203 13.47 -16.92 -16.51
CA GLU A 203 12.66 -17.79 -15.61
C GLU A 203 11.29 -18.15 -16.21
N PHE A 204 11.01 -17.78 -17.46
CA PHE A 204 9.70 -18.01 -18.08
C PHE A 204 9.84 -18.27 -19.58
N ASP A 205 9.44 -19.47 -20.01
CA ASP A 205 9.32 -19.87 -21.41
C ASP A 205 7.84 -19.96 -21.83
N PRO A 206 7.33 -19.00 -22.62
CA PRO A 206 5.96 -19.01 -23.12
C PRO A 206 5.59 -20.28 -23.91
N ALA A 207 6.56 -20.97 -24.52
CA ALA A 207 6.30 -22.19 -25.31
C ALA A 207 5.94 -23.39 -24.41
N GLY A 208 6.34 -23.37 -23.14
CA GLY A 208 6.03 -24.41 -22.16
C GLY A 208 4.66 -24.26 -21.48
N VAL A 209 3.94 -23.17 -21.76
CA VAL A 209 2.65 -22.86 -21.12
C VAL A 209 1.52 -23.70 -21.72
N ASP A 210 0.66 -24.24 -20.86
CA ASP A 210 -0.55 -24.96 -21.23
C ASP A 210 -1.42 -24.07 -22.15
N PRO A 211 -1.89 -24.57 -23.31
CA PRO A 211 -2.68 -23.78 -24.25
C PRO A 211 -3.91 -23.10 -23.65
N LEU A 212 -4.54 -23.71 -22.64
CA LEU A 212 -5.70 -23.13 -21.96
C LEU A 212 -5.29 -21.96 -21.05
N VAL A 213 -4.12 -22.05 -20.41
CA VAL A 213 -3.55 -20.93 -19.63
C VAL A 213 -3.19 -19.79 -20.58
N ARG A 214 -2.54 -20.08 -21.71
CA ARG A 214 -2.22 -19.08 -22.74
C ARG A 214 -3.47 -18.38 -23.25
N GLU A 215 -4.48 -19.14 -23.65
CA GLU A 215 -5.74 -18.57 -24.13
C GLU A 215 -6.40 -17.68 -23.07
N PHE A 216 -6.32 -18.02 -21.79
CA PHE A 216 -6.87 -17.16 -20.74
C PHE A 216 -6.19 -15.79 -20.64
N TYR A 217 -4.87 -15.72 -20.80
CA TYR A 217 -4.15 -14.46 -20.75
C TYR A 217 -4.35 -13.61 -22.01
N GLU A 218 -4.34 -14.24 -23.18
CA GLU A 218 -4.46 -13.58 -24.50
C GLU A 218 -5.91 -13.31 -24.92
N HIS A 219 -6.89 -14.04 -24.36
CA HIS A 219 -8.33 -13.94 -24.67
C HIS A 219 -9.21 -14.04 -23.41
N THR A 220 -8.84 -13.35 -22.33
CA THR A 220 -9.54 -13.33 -21.03
C THR A 220 -11.04 -13.12 -21.13
N THR A 221 -11.51 -12.32 -22.10
CA THR A 221 -12.95 -12.05 -22.29
C THR A 221 -13.77 -13.29 -22.64
N ARG A 222 -13.15 -14.37 -23.15
CA ARG A 222 -13.77 -15.68 -23.40
C ARG A 222 -14.09 -16.46 -22.12
N PHE A 223 -13.58 -16.02 -20.97
CA PHE A 223 -13.71 -16.74 -19.71
C PHE A 223 -14.60 -16.01 -18.70
N ALA A 224 -15.32 -16.78 -17.90
CA ALA A 224 -16.01 -16.36 -16.69
C ALA A 224 -15.16 -16.78 -15.47
N LEU A 225 -15.12 -15.93 -14.44
CA LEU A 225 -14.32 -16.14 -13.24
C LEU A 225 -15.21 -16.12 -12.00
N ASP A 226 -15.16 -17.21 -11.24
CA ASP A 226 -15.75 -17.29 -9.90
C ASP A 226 -14.65 -17.13 -8.85
N ILE A 227 -14.88 -16.29 -7.85
CA ILE A 227 -13.86 -15.90 -6.86
C ILE A 227 -14.30 -16.28 -5.45
N VAL A 228 -13.51 -17.11 -4.78
CA VAL A 228 -13.73 -17.47 -3.37
C VAL A 228 -12.62 -16.86 -2.50
N PRO A 229 -12.92 -15.80 -1.71
CA PRO A 229 -11.92 -15.16 -0.87
C PRO A 229 -11.71 -15.91 0.45
N ALA A 230 -10.46 -16.24 0.76
CA ALA A 230 -10.01 -16.87 1.99
C ALA A 230 -9.24 -15.87 2.87
N TRP A 231 -9.99 -15.08 3.65
CA TRP A 231 -9.42 -14.09 4.59
C TRP A 231 -8.89 -14.73 5.88
N ARG A 232 -7.70 -14.33 6.32
CA ARG A 232 -7.22 -14.62 7.68
C ARG A 232 -8.05 -13.85 8.71
N ARG A 233 -8.37 -14.50 9.84
CA ARG A 233 -9.29 -13.94 10.86
C ARG A 233 -8.79 -12.63 11.48
N TRP A 234 -7.47 -12.48 11.64
CA TRP A 234 -6.87 -11.30 12.29
C TRP A 234 -7.01 -10.00 11.46
N VAL A 235 -7.21 -10.09 10.14
CA VAL A 235 -7.29 -8.91 9.24
C VAL A 235 -8.69 -8.32 9.14
N ARG A 236 -9.72 -9.13 9.37
CA ARG A 236 -11.12 -8.74 9.19
C ARG A 236 -11.49 -7.38 9.81
N PRO A 237 -11.18 -7.06 11.08
CA PRO A 237 -11.58 -5.78 11.66
C PRO A 237 -10.91 -4.58 10.99
N GLY A 238 -9.61 -4.66 10.71
CA GLY A 238 -8.86 -3.61 10.02
C GLY A 238 -9.34 -3.42 8.58
N TYR A 239 -9.65 -4.52 7.89
CA TYR A 239 -10.18 -4.47 6.52
C TYR A 239 -11.58 -3.84 6.46
N LEU A 240 -12.47 -4.09 7.43
CA LEU A 240 -13.78 -3.43 7.46
C LEU A 240 -13.67 -1.90 7.60
N LEU A 241 -12.71 -1.44 8.39
CA LEU A 241 -12.41 -0.01 8.53
C LEU A 241 -11.85 0.56 7.22
N TYR A 242 -10.83 -0.10 6.64
CA TYR A 242 -10.26 0.26 5.33
C TYR A 242 -11.34 0.32 4.24
N ARG A 243 -12.19 -0.70 4.17
CA ARG A 243 -13.27 -0.82 3.19
C ARG A 243 -14.24 0.35 3.29
N THR A 244 -14.61 0.74 4.50
CA THR A 244 -15.62 1.77 4.75
C THR A 244 -15.05 3.18 4.53
N LEU A 245 -13.82 3.43 4.97
CA LEU A 245 -13.23 4.77 4.94
C LEU A 245 -12.47 5.09 3.65
N LEU A 246 -11.97 4.08 2.94
CA LEU A 246 -11.11 4.27 1.76
C LEU A 246 -11.66 3.55 0.54
N ALA A 247 -11.82 2.22 0.57
CA ALA A 247 -12.11 1.44 -0.63
C ALA A 247 -13.43 1.84 -1.32
N ARG A 248 -14.53 1.91 -0.54
CA ARG A 248 -15.84 2.29 -1.08
C ARG A 248 -15.90 3.74 -1.56
N PRO A 249 -15.45 4.74 -0.79
CA PRO A 249 -15.41 6.13 -1.27
C PRO A 249 -14.55 6.34 -2.52
N LEU A 250 -13.48 5.57 -2.69
CA LEU A 250 -12.60 5.65 -3.88
C LEU A 250 -13.14 4.86 -5.08
N GLY A 251 -14.00 3.87 -4.85
CA GLY A 251 -14.47 2.94 -5.90
C GLY A 251 -13.39 1.94 -6.36
N GLN A 252 -12.43 1.62 -5.49
CA GLN A 252 -11.28 0.76 -5.77
C GLN A 252 -10.99 -0.21 -4.62
N ALA A 253 -10.40 -1.36 -4.93
CA ALA A 253 -9.92 -2.37 -3.97
C ALA A 253 -10.98 -2.87 -2.95
N ASN A 254 -12.26 -2.91 -3.37
CA ASN A 254 -13.38 -3.39 -2.57
C ASN A 254 -13.58 -4.90 -2.75
N VAL A 255 -12.60 -5.68 -2.26
CA VAL A 255 -12.63 -7.15 -2.35
C VAL A 255 -13.73 -7.73 -1.45
N PRO A 256 -14.50 -8.75 -1.92
CA PRO A 256 -15.56 -9.37 -1.12
C PRO A 256 -15.05 -9.99 0.19
N THR A 257 -15.77 -9.79 1.29
CA THR A 257 -15.36 -10.32 2.62
C THR A 257 -16.07 -11.59 3.02
N ASN A 258 -17.24 -11.85 2.43
CA ASN A 258 -18.15 -12.91 2.85
C ASN A 258 -18.63 -13.74 1.67
N GLN A 259 -18.90 -15.03 1.91
CA GLN A 259 -19.49 -15.93 0.91
C GLN A 259 -20.81 -15.42 0.33
N ARG A 260 -21.61 -14.66 1.11
CA ARG A 260 -22.84 -14.01 0.62
C ARG A 260 -22.57 -12.95 -0.45
N GLU A 261 -21.45 -12.22 -0.38
CA GLU A 261 -21.06 -11.27 -1.41
C GLU A 261 -20.51 -11.99 -2.65
N THR A 262 -19.81 -13.11 -2.46
CA THR A 262 -19.42 -14.01 -3.57
C THR A 262 -20.64 -14.54 -4.33
N GLN A 263 -21.75 -14.82 -3.63
CA GLN A 263 -23.00 -15.28 -4.24
C GLN A 263 -23.75 -14.21 -5.04
N ARG A 264 -23.40 -12.91 -4.92
CA ARG A 264 -24.02 -11.83 -5.70
C ARG A 264 -23.60 -11.83 -7.17
N GLY A 265 -22.59 -12.64 -7.52
CA GLY A 265 -22.00 -12.68 -8.86
C GLY A 265 -21.09 -11.48 -9.13
N VAL A 266 -20.05 -11.71 -9.92
CA VAL A 266 -19.10 -10.67 -10.35
C VAL A 266 -19.24 -10.50 -11.86
N ARG A 267 -19.59 -9.30 -12.30
CA ARG A 267 -19.49 -8.94 -13.72
C ARG A 267 -18.05 -8.56 -14.01
N SER A 268 -17.45 -9.25 -14.98
CA SER A 268 -16.08 -9.02 -15.44
C SER A 268 -16.13 -8.61 -16.91
N ARG A 269 -15.63 -7.42 -17.24
CA ARG A 269 -15.49 -6.94 -18.62
C ARG A 269 -14.15 -6.27 -18.84
N ILE A 270 -13.67 -6.29 -20.08
CA ILE A 270 -12.47 -5.55 -20.49
C ILE A 270 -12.92 -4.43 -21.40
N ASP A 271 -12.63 -3.20 -21.00
CA ASP A 271 -12.80 -2.02 -21.84
C ASP A 271 -11.44 -1.68 -22.46
N THR A 272 -11.44 -1.24 -23.70
CA THR A 272 -10.21 -0.96 -24.45
C THR A 272 -10.18 0.47 -24.97
N ILE A 273 -8.96 1.00 -25.11
CA ILE A 273 -8.69 2.26 -25.81
C ILE A 273 -7.69 1.97 -26.92
N THR A 274 -8.09 2.28 -28.14
CA THR A 274 -7.25 2.17 -29.34
C THR A 274 -6.91 3.58 -29.81
N PRO A 275 -5.63 3.97 -29.85
CA PRO A 275 -5.22 5.28 -30.34
C PRO A 275 -5.64 5.50 -31.80
N ASP A 276 -5.99 6.73 -32.13
CA ASP A 276 -6.44 7.09 -33.48
C ASP A 276 -5.35 6.78 -34.52
N GLY A 277 -5.73 6.15 -35.63
CA GLY A 277 -4.80 5.77 -36.71
C GLY A 277 -4.03 4.47 -36.48
N THR A 278 -4.35 3.72 -35.43
CA THR A 278 -3.80 2.37 -35.19
C THR A 278 -4.92 1.37 -34.94
N ASP A 279 -4.68 0.09 -35.27
CA ASP A 279 -5.57 -1.02 -34.87
C ASP A 279 -5.08 -1.72 -33.59
N VAL A 280 -4.03 -1.19 -32.96
CA VAL A 280 -3.39 -1.80 -31.79
C VAL A 280 -3.97 -1.20 -30.53
N VAL A 281 -4.56 -2.05 -29.68
CA VAL A 281 -5.09 -1.65 -28.37
C VAL A 281 -3.93 -1.16 -27.49
N ALA A 282 -3.96 0.12 -27.11
CA ALA A 282 -2.97 0.71 -26.21
C ALA A 282 -3.30 0.47 -24.73
N VAL A 283 -4.59 0.54 -24.37
CA VAL A 283 -5.04 0.37 -22.98
C VAL A 283 -6.04 -0.75 -22.87
N ARG A 284 -5.80 -1.66 -21.92
CA ARG A 284 -6.71 -2.75 -21.54
C ARG A 284 -7.13 -2.54 -20.08
N GLY A 285 -8.32 -1.99 -19.88
CA GLY A 285 -8.89 -1.79 -18.55
C GLY A 285 -9.77 -2.96 -18.15
N TRP A 286 -9.32 -3.78 -17.20
CA TRP A 286 -10.12 -4.86 -16.63
C TRP A 286 -10.97 -4.34 -15.48
N ILE A 287 -12.29 -4.33 -15.69
CA ILE A 287 -13.29 -3.81 -14.75
C ILE A 287 -14.03 -5.00 -14.14
N ARG A 288 -14.09 -5.02 -12.81
CA ARG A 288 -14.94 -5.95 -12.05
C ARG A 288 -15.92 -5.19 -11.17
N SER A 289 -17.20 -5.51 -11.29
CA SER A 289 -18.28 -4.94 -10.47
C SER A 289 -19.23 -6.03 -9.95
N PHE A 290 -19.97 -5.74 -8.89
CA PHE A 290 -21.06 -6.61 -8.43
C PHE A 290 -22.21 -6.60 -9.44
N THR A 291 -22.72 -7.78 -9.81
CA THR A 291 -23.72 -7.91 -10.88
C THR A 291 -25.03 -7.19 -10.59
N ASP A 292 -25.42 -7.08 -9.32
CA ASP A 292 -26.70 -6.52 -8.88
C ASP A 292 -26.70 -5.00 -8.68
N THR A 293 -25.57 -4.41 -8.28
CA THR A 293 -25.46 -2.96 -7.97
C THR A 293 -24.54 -2.18 -8.90
N ASP A 294 -23.80 -2.86 -9.78
CA ASP A 294 -22.68 -2.31 -10.56
C ASP A 294 -21.62 -1.57 -9.69
N GLU A 295 -21.61 -1.82 -8.37
CA GLU A 295 -20.60 -1.28 -7.46
C GLU A 295 -19.24 -1.88 -7.86
N PRO A 296 -18.23 -1.05 -8.17
CA PRO A 296 -16.92 -1.53 -8.60
C PRO A 296 -16.22 -2.25 -7.44
N ILE A 297 -15.64 -3.40 -7.77
CA ILE A 297 -14.73 -4.14 -6.92
C ILE A 297 -13.32 -3.55 -7.13
N TYR A 298 -12.88 -3.49 -8.38
CA TYR A 298 -11.71 -2.75 -8.81
C TYR A 298 -11.66 -2.59 -10.34
N VAL A 299 -10.90 -1.61 -10.78
CA VAL A 299 -10.44 -1.39 -12.16
C VAL A 299 -8.93 -1.48 -12.16
N GLY A 300 -8.39 -2.32 -13.04
CA GLY A 300 -6.94 -2.48 -13.25
C GLY A 300 -6.58 -2.28 -14.71
N VAL A 301 -5.56 -1.48 -14.99
CA VAL A 301 -5.01 -1.29 -16.33
C VAL A 301 -3.78 -2.17 -16.49
N TYR A 302 -3.85 -3.13 -17.41
CA TYR A 302 -2.76 -4.07 -17.66
C TYR A 302 -1.84 -3.55 -18.76
N THR A 303 -0.56 -3.59 -18.49
CA THR A 303 0.51 -3.24 -19.41
C THR A 303 1.62 -4.29 -19.33
N THR A 304 2.33 -4.46 -20.43
CA THR A 304 3.51 -5.31 -20.54
C THR A 304 4.68 -4.46 -21.00
N TYR A 305 5.86 -4.74 -20.48
CA TYR A 305 7.09 -4.10 -20.95
C TYR A 305 8.27 -5.05 -20.77
N ARG A 306 9.36 -4.75 -21.47
CA ARG A 306 10.59 -5.54 -21.43
C ARG A 306 11.73 -4.71 -20.86
N HIS A 307 12.54 -5.33 -20.01
CA HIS A 307 13.75 -4.73 -19.44
C HIS A 307 14.81 -5.81 -19.25
N GLU A 308 16.04 -5.54 -19.68
CA GLU A 308 17.19 -6.45 -19.58
C GLU A 308 16.89 -7.89 -20.06
N GLY A 309 16.22 -8.01 -21.20
CA GLY A 309 15.92 -9.31 -21.83
C GLY A 309 14.76 -10.10 -21.21
N ARG A 310 14.04 -9.51 -20.25
CA ARG A 310 12.90 -10.13 -19.57
C ARG A 310 11.63 -9.30 -19.73
N GLY A 311 10.48 -9.97 -19.84
CA GLY A 311 9.18 -9.31 -19.79
C GLY A 311 8.59 -9.23 -18.38
N TYR A 312 7.77 -8.20 -18.17
CA TYR A 312 7.04 -7.93 -16.93
C TYR A 312 5.58 -7.63 -17.23
N VAL A 313 4.71 -7.92 -16.28
CA VAL A 313 3.31 -7.47 -16.29
C VAL A 313 3.14 -6.42 -15.20
N SER A 314 2.67 -5.23 -15.58
CA SER A 314 2.34 -4.16 -14.65
C SER A 314 0.86 -3.86 -14.69
N VAL A 315 0.24 -3.84 -13.50
CA VAL A 315 -1.19 -3.57 -13.31
C VAL A 315 -1.35 -2.28 -12.52
N GLY A 316 -1.84 -1.24 -13.19
CA GLY A 316 -2.16 0.05 -12.57
C GLY A 316 -3.57 0.06 -12.00
N PHE A 317 -3.69 0.32 -10.70
CA PHE A 317 -4.95 0.59 -10.02
C PHE A 317 -5.08 2.11 -9.85
N PRO A 318 -5.81 2.79 -10.75
CA PRO A 318 -5.98 4.24 -10.68
C PRO A 318 -6.61 4.64 -9.36
N VAL A 319 -6.15 5.76 -8.79
CA VAL A 319 -6.75 6.45 -7.65
C VAL A 319 -6.72 7.96 -7.93
N PRO A 320 -7.41 8.82 -7.16
CA PRO A 320 -7.42 10.25 -7.44
C PRO A 320 -6.01 10.85 -7.45
N SER A 321 -5.61 11.41 -8.59
CA SER A 321 -4.28 12.03 -8.82
C SER A 321 -3.06 11.12 -8.61
N ALA A 322 -3.28 9.80 -8.50
CA ALA A 322 -2.20 8.83 -8.31
C ALA A 322 -2.55 7.47 -8.93
N SER A 323 -1.58 6.58 -8.99
CA SER A 323 -1.75 5.19 -9.43
C SER A 323 -1.05 4.26 -8.45
N PHE A 324 -1.77 3.24 -7.97
CA PHE A 324 -1.16 2.13 -7.25
C PHE A 324 -0.83 1.03 -8.25
N THR A 325 0.44 0.80 -8.55
CA THR A 325 0.88 -0.20 -9.54
C THR A 325 1.42 -1.44 -8.85
N ALA A 326 1.04 -2.62 -9.33
CA ALA A 326 1.71 -3.87 -9.04
C ALA A 326 2.47 -4.35 -10.27
N THR A 327 3.78 -4.56 -10.15
CA THR A 327 4.64 -5.08 -11.22
C THR A 327 5.12 -6.46 -10.86
N LEU A 328 4.82 -7.41 -11.74
CA LEU A 328 4.95 -8.84 -11.50
C LEU A 328 5.93 -9.45 -12.49
N VAL A 329 6.82 -10.30 -11.96
CA VAL A 329 7.70 -11.13 -12.78
C VAL A 329 7.01 -12.45 -13.12
N PRO A 330 7.00 -12.86 -14.40
CA PRO A 330 6.53 -14.18 -14.81
C PRO A 330 7.56 -15.26 -14.48
N ARG A 331 7.06 -16.41 -14.03
CA ARG A 331 7.84 -17.62 -13.77
C ARG A 331 7.07 -18.85 -14.25
N ASP A 332 7.80 -19.82 -14.79
CA ASP A 332 7.24 -21.12 -15.15
C ASP A 332 6.71 -21.85 -13.93
N ARG A 333 5.57 -22.52 -14.08
CA ARG A 333 5.01 -23.42 -13.08
C ARG A 333 4.92 -24.83 -13.64
N ALA A 334 5.29 -25.81 -12.82
CA ALA A 334 5.16 -27.22 -13.16
C ALA A 334 3.73 -27.55 -13.65
N GLY A 335 3.64 -28.33 -14.73
CA GLY A 335 2.37 -28.65 -15.37
C GLY A 335 1.87 -27.60 -16.38
N GLY A 336 2.76 -26.71 -16.87
CA GLY A 336 2.42 -25.71 -17.89
C GLY A 336 1.64 -24.51 -17.35
N GLY A 337 1.65 -24.29 -16.03
CA GLY A 337 1.05 -23.10 -15.44
C GLY A 337 1.96 -21.86 -15.55
N LEU A 338 1.44 -20.73 -15.11
CA LEU A 338 2.17 -19.46 -15.01
C LEU A 338 2.02 -18.88 -13.61
N THR A 339 3.15 -18.50 -13.00
CA THR A 339 3.19 -17.74 -11.76
C THR A 339 3.59 -16.30 -12.07
N LEU A 340 2.80 -15.32 -11.63
CA LEU A 340 3.14 -13.90 -11.64
C LEU A 340 3.38 -13.45 -10.19
N SER A 341 4.59 -12.98 -9.88
CA SER A 341 4.96 -12.65 -8.50
C SER A 341 5.51 -11.23 -8.40
N SER A 342 5.06 -10.46 -7.41
CA SER A 342 5.71 -9.21 -7.03
C SER A 342 6.92 -9.46 -6.12
N ARG A 343 7.16 -10.72 -5.73
CA ARG A 343 8.25 -11.12 -4.85
C ARG A 343 9.45 -11.56 -5.68
N SER A 344 10.41 -10.68 -5.79
CA SER A 344 11.66 -10.95 -6.47
C SER A 344 12.78 -10.09 -5.91
N ASP A 345 14.02 -10.53 -6.12
CA ASP A 345 15.21 -9.71 -5.88
C ASP A 345 15.50 -8.77 -7.07
N LEU A 346 14.68 -8.85 -8.13
CA LEU A 346 14.74 -7.96 -9.30
C LEU A 346 14.25 -6.55 -8.95
N ALA A 347 14.90 -5.54 -9.51
CA ALA A 347 14.68 -4.13 -9.17
C ALA A 347 13.24 -3.61 -9.39
N HIS A 348 12.53 -4.15 -10.40
CA HIS A 348 11.23 -3.62 -10.84
C HIS A 348 10.01 -4.40 -10.31
N ALA A 349 10.20 -5.60 -9.76
CA ALA A 349 9.09 -6.36 -9.23
C ALA A 349 8.68 -5.80 -7.87
N GLY A 350 7.40 -5.47 -7.69
CA GLY A 350 6.94 -4.86 -6.46
C GLY A 350 5.67 -4.04 -6.60
N HIS A 351 5.38 -3.25 -5.58
CA HIS A 351 4.22 -2.37 -5.52
C HIS A 351 4.65 -0.93 -5.40
N TYR A 352 3.98 -0.03 -6.11
CA TYR A 352 4.35 1.36 -6.20
C TYR A 352 3.11 2.24 -6.05
N LEU A 353 3.18 3.28 -5.23
CA LEU A 353 2.18 4.34 -5.21
C LEU A 353 2.81 5.58 -5.83
N ALA A 354 2.36 5.95 -7.02
CA ALA A 354 2.88 7.10 -7.74
C ALA A 354 1.85 8.22 -7.79
N TYR A 355 2.19 9.36 -7.20
CA TYR A 355 1.51 10.62 -7.48
C TYR A 355 1.91 11.10 -8.86
N ILE A 356 0.95 11.67 -9.60
CA ILE A 356 1.17 12.14 -10.96
C ILE A 356 0.86 13.63 -10.98
N ASP A 357 1.87 14.44 -11.31
CA ASP A 357 1.70 15.88 -11.42
C ASP A 357 0.69 16.22 -12.55
N PRO A 358 -0.31 17.06 -12.29
CA PRO A 358 -1.35 17.36 -13.28
C PRO A 358 -0.82 18.16 -14.47
N ASP A 359 0.23 18.95 -14.29
CA ASP A 359 0.77 19.86 -15.30
C ASP A 359 1.96 19.22 -16.04
N THR A 360 2.95 18.72 -15.31
CA THR A 360 4.18 18.16 -15.91
C THR A 360 4.05 16.69 -16.28
N ARG A 361 3.11 15.96 -15.66
CA ARG A 361 2.99 14.49 -15.72
C ARG A 361 4.13 13.73 -15.03
N ASP A 362 5.02 14.42 -14.34
CA ASP A 362 6.09 13.78 -13.59
C ASP A 362 5.54 12.96 -12.42
N LEU A 363 6.29 11.92 -12.07
CA LEU A 363 5.95 10.95 -11.07
C LEU A 363 6.74 11.20 -9.79
N THR A 364 6.02 11.26 -8.68
CA THR A 364 6.59 11.09 -7.34
C THR A 364 6.14 9.75 -6.80
N ALA A 365 7.07 8.79 -6.77
CA ALA A 365 6.78 7.37 -6.55
C ALA A 365 7.28 6.88 -5.20
N LEU A 366 6.41 6.17 -4.48
CA LEU A 366 6.75 5.43 -3.27
C LEU A 366 6.78 3.93 -3.58
N ALA A 367 7.87 3.25 -3.23
CA ALA A 367 7.92 1.79 -3.26
C ALA A 367 7.29 1.22 -1.98
N VAL A 368 6.34 0.29 -2.12
CA VAL A 368 5.52 -0.28 -1.03
C VAL A 368 5.97 -1.72 -0.75
N HIS A 369 7.21 -1.86 -0.24
CA HIS A 369 7.84 -3.15 0.14
C HIS A 369 7.01 -3.99 1.12
N GLY A 370 6.16 -3.33 1.90
CA GLY A 370 5.28 -3.99 2.86
C GLY A 370 4.16 -4.79 2.22
N PHE A 371 3.90 -4.67 0.91
CA PHE A 371 2.84 -5.39 0.23
C PHE A 371 3.42 -6.30 -0.85
N ALA A 372 2.96 -7.54 -0.88
CA ALA A 372 3.41 -8.53 -1.84
C ALA A 372 2.25 -9.39 -2.32
N GLU A 373 2.31 -9.79 -3.58
CA GLU A 373 1.33 -10.68 -4.19
C GLU A 373 1.97 -11.73 -5.08
N GLU A 374 1.27 -12.84 -5.21
CA GLU A 374 1.62 -13.94 -6.09
C GLU A 374 0.34 -14.52 -6.69
N LEU A 375 0.27 -14.57 -8.00
CA LEU A 375 -0.83 -15.13 -8.78
C LEU A 375 -0.34 -16.37 -9.51
N ASP A 376 -0.85 -17.52 -9.10
CA ASP A 376 -0.61 -18.82 -9.73
C ASP A 376 -1.80 -19.19 -10.60
N VAL A 377 -1.61 -19.34 -11.91
CA VAL A 377 -2.64 -19.83 -12.85
C VAL A 377 -2.20 -21.18 -13.40
N TYR A 378 -3.08 -22.17 -13.34
CA TYR A 378 -2.77 -23.54 -13.73
C TYR A 378 -4.01 -24.34 -14.11
N THR A 379 -3.81 -25.44 -14.81
CA THR A 379 -4.88 -26.40 -15.12
C THR A 379 -4.93 -27.50 -14.04
N ALA A 380 -6.13 -27.86 -13.62
CA ALA A 380 -6.38 -28.96 -12.69
C ALA A 380 -7.67 -29.66 -13.09
N ASP A 381 -7.60 -30.98 -13.31
CA ASP A 381 -8.74 -31.81 -13.76
C ASP A 381 -9.36 -31.29 -15.08
N GLY A 382 -8.54 -30.70 -15.96
CA GLY A 382 -9.01 -30.10 -17.23
C GLY A 382 -9.73 -28.75 -17.07
N GLU A 383 -9.86 -28.22 -15.85
CA GLU A 383 -10.39 -26.88 -15.58
C GLU A 383 -9.26 -25.90 -15.28
N LEU A 384 -9.43 -24.64 -15.66
CA LEU A 384 -8.49 -23.58 -15.31
C LEU A 384 -8.76 -23.07 -13.89
N ARG A 385 -7.72 -23.04 -13.06
CA ARG A 385 -7.76 -22.53 -11.69
C ARG A 385 -6.71 -21.45 -11.50
N ALA A 386 -6.96 -20.56 -10.55
CA ALA A 386 -5.92 -19.66 -10.09
C ALA A 386 -5.96 -19.48 -8.57
N GLU A 387 -4.79 -19.25 -7.99
CA GLU A 387 -4.65 -18.83 -6.59
C GLU A 387 -3.89 -17.52 -6.56
N HIS A 388 -4.49 -16.49 -5.94
CA HIS A 388 -3.86 -15.18 -5.79
C HIS A 388 -3.65 -14.91 -4.30
N ALA A 389 -2.41 -15.07 -3.86
CA ALA A 389 -2.01 -14.91 -2.47
C ALA A 389 -1.45 -13.50 -2.22
N PHE A 390 -1.94 -12.85 -1.17
CA PHE A 390 -1.50 -11.54 -0.74
C PHE A 390 -0.86 -11.59 0.64
N GLN A 391 0.22 -10.83 0.79
CA GLN A 391 0.96 -10.68 2.04
C GLN A 391 1.09 -9.20 2.39
N LEU A 392 0.99 -8.93 3.69
CA LEU A 392 1.20 -7.62 4.26
C LEU A 392 2.27 -7.76 5.35
N PHE A 393 3.38 -7.06 5.19
CA PHE A 393 4.55 -7.07 6.07
C PHE A 393 5.11 -8.49 6.30
N GLY A 394 5.15 -9.29 5.22
CA GLY A 394 5.59 -10.70 5.24
C GLY A 394 4.57 -11.68 5.83
N ILE A 395 3.39 -11.20 6.23
CA ILE A 395 2.34 -12.05 6.82
C ILE A 395 1.24 -12.28 5.77
N PRO A 396 0.95 -13.54 5.39
CA PRO A 396 -0.18 -13.84 4.52
C PRO A 396 -1.50 -13.39 5.16
N PHE A 397 -2.33 -12.66 4.42
CA PHE A 397 -3.60 -12.17 4.94
C PHE A 397 -4.83 -12.56 4.12
N LEU A 398 -4.67 -12.79 2.82
CA LEU A 398 -5.74 -13.12 1.89
C LEU A 398 -5.21 -14.07 0.83
N VAL A 399 -6.01 -15.08 0.50
CA VAL A 399 -5.85 -15.86 -0.74
C VAL A 399 -7.18 -15.82 -1.49
N LEU A 400 -7.15 -15.52 -2.78
CA LEU A 400 -8.31 -15.60 -3.66
C LEU A 400 -8.19 -16.87 -4.50
N HIS A 401 -9.15 -17.78 -4.34
CA HIS A 401 -9.22 -18.98 -5.17
C HIS A 401 -10.18 -18.72 -6.33
N TYR A 402 -9.68 -18.87 -7.55
CA TYR A 402 -10.43 -18.67 -8.78
C TYR A 402 -10.77 -20.01 -9.42
N ARG A 403 -12.02 -20.11 -9.88
CA ARG A 403 -12.42 -21.09 -10.88
C ARG A 403 -12.70 -20.33 -12.16
N ILE A 404 -12.04 -20.74 -13.25
CA ILE A 404 -12.09 -20.04 -14.52
C ILE A 404 -12.66 -20.99 -15.56
N ARG A 405 -13.77 -20.60 -16.19
CA ARG A 405 -14.50 -21.42 -17.15
C ARG A 405 -14.68 -20.67 -18.44
N ARG A 406 -14.53 -21.35 -19.58
CA ARG A 406 -14.90 -20.76 -20.87
C ARG A 406 -16.40 -20.43 -20.85
N LYS A 407 -16.76 -19.25 -21.36
CA LYS A 407 -18.15 -18.87 -21.60
C LYS A 407 -18.68 -19.74 -22.74
N SER A 408 -19.87 -20.29 -22.54
CA SER A 408 -20.62 -21.07 -23.54
C SER A 408 -21.16 -20.20 -24.65
#